data_AF-A0A212EXY6-F1
#
_entry.id   AF-A0A212EXY6-F1
#
_cell.length_a   1.000
_cell.length_b   1.000
_cell.length_c   1.000
_cell.angle_alpha   90.00
_cell.angle_beta   90.00
_cell.angle_gamma   90.00
#
_symmetry.space_group_name_H-M   'P 1'
#
loop_
_entity.id
_entity.type
_entity.pdbx_description
1 polymer ?
#
loop_
_entity_poly.entity_id
_entity_poly.type
_entity_poly.pdbx_seq_one_letter_code
_entity_poly.pdbx_strand_id
1 'polypeptide(L)'
;MDNSDNSSSERSLERLTEIKAFIEASKKTNEKAEELQVDADKSLSKLNEVVFDDAFELTGHGKFNHIVLMTCGLIMLNVSMESVGMSYVITAAECELGLTSEHKGLINAAAFIGIISTSFLWGYLGDRCGRRAVMLPAMVASAVFSIASSFSTNVWMLLVLRFFTGCLVSASSATVYAYLGEMHTGSRRAAAIAWGSAFISFSFMILPVIGFDIMYAN
;
A
#
# COMPACT_ATOMS: atom_id res chain seq x y z
N MET A 1 1.96 -72.09 -46.26
CA MET A 1 2.76 -71.01 -45.66
C MET A 1 2.02 -69.71 -45.91
N ASP A 2 1.70 -69.01 -44.82
CA ASP A 2 1.37 -67.58 -44.72
C ASP A 2 0.11 -67.00 -45.37
N ASN A 3 -1.11 -67.45 -45.00
CA ASN A 3 -2.29 -66.61 -45.31
C ASN A 3 -3.47 -66.62 -44.30
N SER A 4 -3.45 -67.46 -43.25
CA SER A 4 -4.51 -67.41 -42.20
C SER A 4 -4.12 -66.54 -40.99
N ASP A 5 -2.84 -66.46 -40.65
CA ASP A 5 -2.35 -65.66 -39.51
C ASP A 5 -2.36 -64.15 -39.79
N ASN A 6 -2.28 -63.73 -41.06
CA ASN A 6 -2.31 -62.32 -41.42
C ASN A 6 -3.69 -61.69 -41.17
N SER A 7 -4.79 -62.41 -41.45
CA SER A 7 -6.15 -61.88 -41.28
C SER A 7 -6.60 -61.73 -39.81
N SER A 8 -6.02 -62.52 -38.90
CA SER A 8 -6.30 -62.42 -37.45
C SER A 8 -5.51 -61.29 -36.79
N SER A 9 -4.30 -61.02 -37.29
CA SER A 9 -3.46 -59.91 -36.84
C SER A 9 -4.00 -58.56 -37.34
N GLU A 10 -4.42 -58.48 -38.60
CA GLU A 10 -5.04 -57.28 -39.19
C GLU A 10 -6.34 -56.87 -38.47
N ARG A 11 -7.22 -57.84 -38.17
CA ARG A 11 -8.48 -57.59 -37.45
C ARG A 11 -8.27 -57.15 -35.99
N SER A 12 -7.15 -57.54 -35.39
CA SER A 12 -6.75 -57.11 -34.04
C SER A 12 -6.19 -55.68 -34.07
N LEU A 13 -5.43 -55.33 -35.12
CA LEU A 13 -4.93 -53.97 -35.37
C LEU A 13 -6.05 -52.98 -35.67
N GLU A 14 -7.08 -53.37 -36.42
CA GLU A 14 -8.28 -52.54 -36.65
C GLU A 14 -9.01 -52.21 -35.34
N ARG A 15 -9.26 -53.22 -34.49
CA ARG A 15 -9.89 -53.00 -33.17
C ARG A 15 -9.05 -52.11 -32.26
N LEU A 16 -7.72 -52.25 -32.27
CA LEU A 16 -6.83 -51.36 -31.51
C LEU A 16 -6.87 -49.92 -32.04
N THR A 17 -7.11 -49.72 -33.33
CA THR A 17 -7.23 -48.40 -33.95
C THR A 17 -8.56 -47.73 -33.58
N GLU A 18 -9.67 -48.48 -33.59
CA GLU A 18 -10.98 -48.01 -33.13
C GLU A 18 -10.96 -47.64 -31.64
N ILE A 19 -10.33 -48.46 -30.80
CA ILE A 19 -10.19 -48.18 -29.36
C ILE A 19 -9.37 -46.90 -29.12
N LYS A 20 -8.27 -46.70 -29.86
CA LYS A 20 -7.48 -45.46 -29.76
C LYS A 20 -8.27 -44.23 -30.20
N ALA A 21 -9.02 -44.32 -31.30
CA ALA A 21 -9.87 -43.24 -31.78
C ALA A 21 -10.97 -42.90 -30.77
N PHE A 22 -11.57 -43.90 -30.12
CA PHE A 22 -12.57 -43.69 -29.07
C PHE A 22 -11.98 -43.02 -27.83
N ILE A 23 -10.79 -43.44 -27.38
CA ILE A 23 -10.07 -42.81 -26.25
C ILE A 23 -9.75 -41.35 -26.56
N GLU A 24 -9.29 -41.06 -27.78
CA GLU A 24 -8.94 -39.70 -28.20
C GLU A 24 -10.18 -38.78 -28.30
N ALA A 25 -11.29 -39.31 -28.81
CA ALA A 25 -12.58 -38.61 -28.81
C ALA A 25 -13.11 -38.34 -27.39
N SER A 26 -12.97 -39.31 -26.49
CA SER A 26 -13.35 -39.16 -25.07
C SER A 26 -12.47 -38.12 -24.37
N LYS A 27 -11.17 -38.10 -24.66
CA LYS A 27 -10.22 -37.13 -24.10
C LYS A 27 -10.57 -35.71 -24.55
N LYS A 28 -10.83 -35.51 -25.84
CA LYS A 28 -11.22 -34.21 -26.41
C LYS A 28 -12.55 -33.70 -25.85
N THR A 29 -13.48 -34.61 -25.54
CA THR A 29 -14.76 -34.27 -24.91
C THR A 29 -14.57 -33.82 -23.46
N ASN A 30 -13.64 -34.44 -22.73
CA ASN A 30 -13.33 -34.09 -21.35
C ASN A 30 -12.60 -32.74 -21.25
N GLU A 31 -11.61 -32.49 -22.10
CA GLU A 31 -10.90 -31.20 -22.18
C GLU A 31 -11.88 -30.04 -22.46
N LYS A 32 -12.82 -30.25 -23.39
CA LYS A 32 -13.85 -29.25 -23.71
C LYS A 32 -14.82 -29.01 -22.54
N ALA A 33 -15.10 -30.04 -21.74
CA ALA A 33 -15.95 -29.91 -20.54
C ALA A 33 -15.23 -29.14 -19.43
N GLU A 34 -13.92 -29.35 -19.26
CA GLU A 34 -13.08 -28.57 -18.33
C GLU A 34 -12.99 -27.10 -18.75
N GLU A 35 -12.81 -26.80 -20.04
CA GLU A 35 -12.81 -25.40 -20.54
C GLU A 35 -14.13 -24.69 -20.26
N LEU A 36 -15.27 -25.37 -20.46
CA LEU A 36 -16.60 -24.83 -20.17
C LEU A 36 -16.84 -24.61 -18.67
N GLN A 37 -16.30 -25.48 -17.81
CA GLN A 37 -16.35 -25.28 -16.36
C GLN A 37 -15.51 -24.08 -15.91
N VAL A 38 -14.32 -23.90 -16.48
CA VAL A 38 -13.45 -22.75 -16.18
C VAL A 38 -14.11 -21.43 -16.62
N ASP A 39 -14.74 -21.41 -17.80
CA ASP A 39 -15.43 -20.21 -18.29
C ASP A 39 -16.70 -19.90 -17.48
N ALA A 40 -17.41 -20.94 -17.03
CA ALA A 40 -18.54 -20.80 -16.10
C ALA A 40 -18.11 -20.27 -14.73
N ASP A 41 -17.01 -20.77 -14.16
CA ASP A 41 -16.47 -20.31 -12.86
C ASP A 41 -15.93 -18.88 -12.95
N LYS A 42 -15.31 -18.53 -14.08
CA LYS A 42 -14.88 -17.15 -14.39
C LYS A 42 -16.07 -16.20 -14.57
N SER A 43 -17.16 -16.68 -15.16
CA SER A 43 -18.39 -15.91 -15.29
C SER A 43 -19.11 -15.76 -13.95
N LEU A 44 -19.11 -16.82 -13.12
CA LEU A 44 -19.72 -16.83 -11.79
C LEU A 44 -18.97 -15.92 -10.81
N SER A 45 -17.64 -15.92 -10.85
CA SER A 45 -16.81 -15.01 -10.07
C SER A 45 -17.01 -13.55 -10.49
N LYS A 46 -17.10 -13.28 -11.79
CA LYS A 46 -17.40 -11.94 -12.31
C LYS A 46 -18.81 -11.47 -11.96
N LEU A 47 -19.80 -12.36 -11.98
CA LEU A 47 -21.15 -12.08 -11.52
C LEU A 47 -21.19 -11.83 -10.01
N ASN A 48 -20.48 -12.62 -9.21
CA ASN A 48 -20.36 -12.38 -7.77
C ASN A 48 -19.64 -11.06 -7.45
N GLU A 49 -18.65 -10.67 -8.24
CA GLU A 49 -17.96 -9.38 -8.08
C GLU A 49 -18.90 -8.20 -8.32
N VAL A 50 -19.70 -8.24 -9.40
CA VAL A 50 -20.70 -7.22 -9.72
C VAL A 50 -21.85 -7.21 -8.70
N VAL A 51 -22.37 -8.38 -8.31
CA VAL A 51 -23.43 -8.51 -7.31
C VAL A 51 -22.95 -8.08 -5.92
N PHE A 52 -21.68 -8.28 -5.59
CA PHE A 52 -21.11 -7.83 -4.33
C PHE A 52 -20.93 -6.30 -4.32
N ASP A 53 -20.45 -5.68 -5.40
CA ASP A 53 -20.36 -4.21 -5.50
C ASP A 53 -21.76 -3.57 -5.41
N ASP A 54 -22.76 -4.13 -6.10
CA ASP A 54 -24.17 -3.68 -6.05
C ASP A 54 -24.79 -3.88 -4.65
N ALA A 55 -24.56 -5.04 -4.02
CA ALA A 55 -25.03 -5.31 -2.65
C ALA A 55 -24.36 -4.39 -1.63
N PHE A 56 -23.10 -3.99 -1.84
CA PHE A 56 -22.40 -3.06 -0.95
C PHE A 56 -22.84 -1.60 -1.17
N GLU A 57 -23.13 -1.18 -2.42
CA GLU A 57 -23.81 0.10 -2.69
C GLU A 57 -25.18 0.16 -2.01
N LEU A 58 -25.94 -0.95 -2.03
CA LEU A 58 -27.23 -1.09 -1.34
C LEU A 58 -27.10 -1.10 0.19
N THR A 59 -25.98 -1.56 0.77
CA THR A 59 -25.80 -1.55 2.24
C THR A 59 -25.55 -0.16 2.85
N GLY A 60 -25.34 0.88 2.04
CA GLY A 60 -25.31 2.27 2.52
C GLY A 60 -24.10 2.61 3.41
N HIS A 61 -23.56 3.81 3.24
CA HIS A 61 -22.40 4.27 4.00
C HIS A 61 -22.71 4.41 5.50
N GLY A 62 -22.21 3.48 6.31
CA GLY A 62 -22.11 3.71 7.74
C GLY A 62 -21.24 4.92 8.02
N LYS A 63 -21.70 5.83 8.91
CA LYS A 63 -20.91 6.99 9.41
C LYS A 63 -19.49 6.59 9.84
N PHE A 64 -19.33 5.34 10.29
CA PHE A 64 -18.06 4.74 10.67
C PHE A 64 -17.02 4.73 9.53
N ASN A 65 -17.39 4.32 8.30
CA ASN A 65 -16.41 4.27 7.21
C ASN A 65 -15.91 5.67 6.83
N HIS A 66 -16.81 6.65 6.81
CA HIS A 66 -16.43 8.04 6.55
C HIS A 66 -15.53 8.61 7.66
N ILE A 67 -15.81 8.30 8.93
CA ILE A 67 -14.95 8.69 10.07
C ILE A 67 -13.56 8.06 9.94
N VAL A 68 -13.48 6.77 9.57
CA VAL A 68 -12.21 6.07 9.37
C VAL A 68 -11.41 6.70 8.22
N LEU A 69 -12.06 6.96 7.08
CA LEU A 69 -11.46 7.62 5.92
C LEU A 69 -10.91 9.01 6.29
N MET A 70 -11.71 9.81 6.98
CA MET A 70 -11.31 11.14 7.46
C MET A 70 -10.13 11.07 8.43
N THR A 71 -10.15 10.14 9.38
CA THR A 71 -9.06 9.97 10.35
C THR A 71 -7.75 9.55 9.65
N CYS A 72 -7.83 8.61 8.71
CA CYS A 72 -6.65 8.17 7.95
C CYS A 72 -6.10 9.29 7.05
N GLY A 73 -6.99 10.07 6.42
CA GLY A 73 -6.62 11.25 5.63
C GLY A 73 -5.88 12.30 6.46
N LEU A 74 -6.36 12.58 7.67
CA LEU A 74 -5.68 13.51 8.60
C LEU A 74 -4.30 13.02 9.04
N ILE A 75 -4.15 11.71 9.29
CA ILE A 75 -2.85 11.11 9.62
C ILE A 75 -1.89 11.26 8.43
N MET A 76 -2.37 11.00 7.21
CA MET A 76 -1.59 11.16 5.99
C MET A 76 -1.18 12.61 5.73
N LEU A 77 -2.08 13.56 6.03
CA LEU A 77 -1.76 14.99 6.01
C LEU A 77 -0.66 15.31 7.01
N ASN A 78 -0.76 14.84 8.26
CA ASN A 78 0.25 15.06 9.29
C ASN A 78 1.62 14.49 8.89
N VAL A 79 1.67 13.25 8.42
CA VAL A 79 2.90 12.59 7.94
C VAL A 79 3.54 13.39 6.80
N SER A 80 2.73 13.90 5.87
CA SER A 80 3.22 14.68 4.72
C SER A 80 3.72 16.06 5.15
N MET A 81 2.99 16.72 6.05
CA MET A 81 3.40 18.01 6.62
C MET A 81 4.72 17.88 7.38
N GLU A 82 4.89 16.82 8.17
CA GLU A 82 6.15 16.55 8.87
C GLU A 82 7.28 16.26 7.87
N SER A 83 7.06 15.46 6.84
CA SER A 83 8.12 15.11 5.87
C SER A 83 8.57 16.32 5.04
N VAL A 84 7.63 17.14 4.58
CA VAL A 84 7.89 18.24 3.65
C VAL A 84 8.22 19.53 4.40
N GLY A 85 7.54 19.79 5.51
CA GLY A 85 7.75 20.97 6.35
C GLY A 85 9.17 21.08 6.86
N MET A 86 9.88 19.96 7.01
CA MET A 86 11.26 19.99 7.49
C MET A 86 12.24 20.63 6.50
N SER A 87 12.00 20.48 5.20
CA SER A 87 12.80 21.16 4.18
C SER A 87 12.66 22.69 4.30
N TYR A 88 11.45 23.18 4.60
CA TYR A 88 11.19 24.60 4.83
C TYR A 88 11.83 25.09 6.14
N VAL A 89 11.64 24.35 7.24
CA VAL A 89 12.20 24.72 8.55
C VAL A 89 13.72 24.78 8.52
N ILE A 90 14.41 23.82 7.88
CA ILE A 90 15.88 23.81 7.76
C ILE A 90 16.37 25.03 6.97
N THR A 91 15.64 25.42 5.92
CA THR A 91 16.00 26.58 5.09
C THR A 91 15.75 27.89 5.82
N ALA A 92 14.64 28.01 6.56
CA ALA A 92 14.33 29.19 7.35
C ALA A 92 15.31 29.38 8.53
N ALA A 93 15.73 28.29 9.17
CA ALA A 93 16.65 28.32 10.30
C ALA A 93 18.14 28.43 9.90
N GLU A 94 18.45 28.59 8.60
CA GLU A 94 19.81 28.67 8.08
C GLU A 94 20.63 29.79 8.74
N CYS A 95 20.06 30.99 8.80
CA CYS A 95 20.72 32.18 9.35
C CYS A 95 20.90 32.10 10.87
N GLU A 96 19.98 31.44 11.59
CA GLU A 96 20.01 31.34 13.06
C GLU A 96 20.98 30.26 13.55
N LEU A 97 21.02 29.10 12.87
CA LEU A 97 21.87 27.97 13.24
C LEU A 97 23.24 27.97 12.54
N GLY A 98 23.48 28.92 11.63
CA GLY A 98 24.72 28.98 10.84
C GLY A 98 24.95 27.73 9.98
N LEU A 99 23.88 27.19 9.39
CA LEU A 99 23.90 25.91 8.70
C LEU A 99 24.65 26.00 7.36
N THR A 100 25.76 25.30 7.23
CA THR A 100 26.39 25.06 5.93
C THR A 100 25.52 24.16 5.05
N SER A 101 25.65 24.26 3.73
CA SER A 101 24.90 23.42 2.78
C SER A 101 25.10 21.92 3.02
N GLU A 102 26.28 21.51 3.49
CA GLU A 102 26.56 20.12 3.86
C GLU A 102 25.71 19.64 5.05
N HIS A 103 25.60 20.46 6.10
CA HIS A 103 24.82 20.09 7.28
C HIS A 103 23.32 19.97 6.99
N LYS A 104 22.76 20.83 6.12
CA LYS A 104 21.35 20.72 5.70
C LYS A 104 21.07 19.40 5.00
N GLY A 105 21.97 19.02 4.08
CA GLY A 105 21.89 17.73 3.39
C GLY A 105 21.97 16.56 4.37
N LEU A 106 22.88 16.64 5.33
CA LEU A 106 23.08 15.60 6.34
C LEU A 106 21.85 15.42 7.25
N ILE A 107 21.24 16.52 7.71
CA ILE A 107 20.02 16.48 8.53
C ILE A 107 18.87 15.83 7.74
N ASN A 108 18.69 16.21 6.48
CA ASN A 108 17.63 15.65 5.65
C ASN A 108 17.88 14.15 5.39
N ALA A 109 19.12 13.78 5.07
CA ALA A 109 19.52 12.39 4.89
C ALA A 109 19.29 11.56 6.17
N ALA A 110 19.57 12.11 7.36
CA ALA A 110 19.36 11.41 8.62
C ALA A 110 17.90 10.98 8.83
N ALA A 111 16.92 11.80 8.43
CA ALA A 111 15.51 11.44 8.49
C ALA A 111 15.18 10.23 7.59
N PHE A 112 15.69 10.23 6.34
CA PHE A 112 15.50 9.11 5.41
C PHE A 112 16.23 7.84 5.87
N ILE A 113 17.43 7.98 6.44
CA ILE A 113 18.16 6.84 7.01
C ILE A 113 17.35 6.23 8.16
N GLY A 114 16.74 7.06 9.02
CA GLY A 114 15.82 6.59 10.06
C GLY A 114 14.66 5.78 9.49
N ILE A 115 13.98 6.34 8.47
CA ILE A 115 12.86 5.65 7.78
C ILE A 115 13.30 4.29 7.23
N ILE A 116 14.40 4.25 6.48
CA ILE A 116 14.90 3.02 5.84
C ILE A 116 15.27 1.99 6.91
N SER A 117 15.97 2.42 7.95
CA SER A 117 16.45 1.54 9.01
C SER A 117 15.29 0.89 9.79
N THR A 118 14.17 1.58 9.97
CA THR A 118 13.05 1.08 10.78
C THR A 118 11.87 0.54 9.99
N SER A 119 11.84 0.72 8.66
CA SER A 119 10.73 0.30 7.80
C SER A 119 10.33 -1.17 7.99
N PHE A 120 11.32 -2.09 8.00
CA PHE A 120 11.07 -3.52 8.22
C PHE A 120 10.56 -3.82 9.63
N LEU A 121 11.09 -3.14 10.64
CA LEU A 121 10.73 -3.35 12.04
C LEU A 121 9.27 -2.95 12.29
N TRP A 122 8.84 -1.80 11.78
CA TRP A 122 7.46 -1.34 11.94
C TRP A 122 6.47 -2.14 11.11
N GLY A 123 6.86 -2.63 9.93
CA GLY A 123 6.03 -3.57 9.17
C GLY A 123 5.74 -4.84 9.97
N TYR A 124 6.79 -5.48 10.50
CA TYR A 124 6.64 -6.67 11.35
C TYR A 124 5.80 -6.39 12.62
N LEU A 125 6.05 -5.26 13.28
CA LEU A 125 5.33 -4.91 14.50
C LEU A 125 3.85 -4.59 14.23
N GLY A 126 3.55 -3.92 13.11
CA GLY A 126 2.20 -3.60 12.66
C GLY A 126 1.37 -4.86 12.40
N ASP A 127 1.99 -5.89 11.83
CA ASP A 127 1.34 -7.17 11.56
C ASP A 127 1.06 -7.97 12.85
N ARG A 128 1.93 -7.87 13.86
CA ARG A 128 1.81 -8.68 15.09
C ARG A 128 0.99 -8.01 16.20
N CYS A 129 1.18 -6.71 16.43
CA CYS A 129 0.55 -5.97 17.53
C CYS A 129 -0.78 -5.32 17.11
N GLY A 130 -1.12 -5.37 15.83
CA GLY A 130 -2.30 -4.76 15.24
C GLY A 130 -2.02 -3.34 14.73
N ARG A 131 -2.56 -3.03 13.55
CA ARG A 131 -2.31 -1.75 12.85
C ARG A 131 -2.61 -0.52 13.72
N ARG A 132 -3.78 -0.47 14.35
CA ARG A 132 -4.18 0.70 15.16
C ARG A 132 -3.29 0.91 16.40
N ALA A 133 -2.84 -0.18 17.02
CA ALA A 133 -2.03 -0.13 18.24
C ALA A 133 -0.60 0.36 17.97
N VAL A 134 -0.09 0.21 16.75
CA VAL A 134 1.22 0.75 16.35
C VAL A 134 1.09 2.20 15.85
N MET A 135 0.04 2.49 15.08
CA MET A 135 -0.15 3.80 14.44
C MET A 135 -0.33 4.95 15.44
N LEU A 136 -1.20 4.80 16.46
CA LEU A 136 -1.45 5.87 17.43
C LEU A 136 -0.21 6.27 18.25
N PRO A 137 0.48 5.35 18.95
CA PRO A 137 1.63 5.72 19.75
C PRO A 137 2.80 6.21 18.89
N ALA A 138 2.98 5.68 17.68
CA ALA A 138 4.01 6.20 16.77
C ALA A 138 3.74 7.65 16.37
N MET A 139 2.49 8.00 16.04
CA MET A 139 2.09 9.38 15.71
C MET A 139 2.27 10.33 16.90
N VAL A 140 1.90 9.90 18.10
CA VAL A 140 2.09 10.74 19.31
C VAL A 140 3.57 10.91 19.62
N ALA A 141 4.35 9.84 19.55
CA ALA A 141 5.79 9.90 19.76
C ALA A 141 6.46 10.81 18.72
N SER A 142 6.12 10.68 17.43
CA SER A 142 6.67 11.55 16.39
C SER A 142 6.34 13.02 16.64
N ALA A 143 5.11 13.33 17.10
CA ALA A 143 4.73 14.69 17.47
C ALA A 143 5.56 15.23 18.65
N VAL A 144 5.80 14.41 19.69
CA VAL A 144 6.64 14.81 20.83
C VAL A 144 8.07 15.10 20.38
N PHE A 145 8.67 14.24 19.56
CA PHE A 145 10.03 14.47 19.04
C PHE A 145 10.09 15.66 18.07
N SER A 146 9.04 15.89 17.28
CA SER A 146 8.92 17.06 16.40
C SER A 146 8.88 18.35 17.22
N ILE A 147 8.07 18.41 18.27
CA ILE A 147 8.03 19.55 19.20
C ILE A 147 9.38 19.72 19.90
N ALA A 148 10.00 18.64 20.37
CA ALA A 148 11.32 18.69 20.98
C ALA A 148 12.39 19.25 20.01
N SER A 149 12.24 18.97 18.71
CA SER A 149 13.15 19.48 17.69
C SER A 149 13.02 20.99 17.47
N SER A 150 11.86 21.59 17.74
CA SER A 150 11.68 23.05 17.71
C SER A 150 12.48 23.77 18.80
N PHE A 151 12.80 23.10 19.90
CA PHE A 151 13.64 23.66 20.98
C PHE A 151 15.14 23.41 20.75
N SER A 152 15.52 22.74 19.67
CA SER A 152 16.93 22.40 19.44
C SER A 152 17.74 23.61 19.01
N THR A 153 18.80 23.91 19.76
CA THR A 153 19.72 25.03 19.51
C THR A 153 21.02 24.59 18.82
N ASN A 154 21.24 23.28 18.69
CA ASN A 154 22.45 22.70 18.13
C ASN A 154 22.12 21.81 16.92
N VAL A 155 22.94 21.92 15.86
CA VAL A 155 22.82 21.14 14.62
C VAL A 155 22.83 19.63 14.90
N TRP A 156 23.74 19.16 15.75
CA TRP A 156 23.86 17.75 16.11
C TRP A 156 22.65 17.23 16.90
N MET A 157 22.08 18.05 17.79
CA MET A 157 20.86 17.71 18.52
C MET A 157 19.67 17.59 17.57
N LEU A 158 19.54 18.54 16.65
CA LEU A 158 18.52 18.52 15.61
C LEU A 158 18.66 17.27 14.73
N LEU A 159 19.88 16.91 14.33
CA LEU A 159 20.15 15.69 13.55
C LEU A 159 19.68 14.42 14.26
N VAL A 160 20.03 14.25 15.54
CA VAL A 160 19.62 13.07 16.33
C VAL A 160 18.11 13.02 16.50
N LEU A 161 17.48 14.14 16.84
CA LEU A 161 16.02 14.22 16.96
C LEU A 161 15.34 13.87 15.64
N ARG A 162 15.90 14.28 14.49
CA ARG A 162 15.36 13.96 13.16
C ARG A 162 15.50 12.52 12.76
N PHE A 163 16.59 11.88 13.17
CA PHE A 163 16.70 10.44 13.01
C PHE A 163 15.55 9.73 13.74
N PHE A 164 15.27 10.11 15.00
CA PHE A 164 14.16 9.54 15.75
C PHE A 164 12.77 9.88 15.19
N THR A 165 12.53 11.12 14.74
CA THR A 165 11.25 11.46 14.09
C THR A 165 11.07 10.66 12.80
N GLY A 166 12.10 10.53 11.96
CA GLY A 166 12.07 9.71 10.75
C GLY A 166 11.75 8.23 11.04
N CYS A 167 12.39 7.67 12.06
CA CYS A 167 12.08 6.33 12.55
C CYS A 167 10.60 6.17 12.89
N LEU A 168 9.99 7.12 13.60
CA LEU A 168 8.59 7.06 14.05
C LEU A 168 7.58 7.35 12.94
N VAL A 169 7.88 8.30 12.05
CA VAL A 169 7.03 8.65 10.90
C VAL A 169 6.85 7.47 9.95
N SER A 170 7.89 6.65 9.78
CA SER A 170 7.81 5.44 8.95
C SER A 170 6.77 4.43 9.44
N ALA A 171 6.55 4.35 10.76
CA ALA A 171 5.55 3.47 11.33
C ALA A 171 4.13 3.93 10.96
N SER A 172 3.85 5.22 11.13
CA SER A 172 2.54 5.79 10.81
C SER A 172 2.22 5.68 9.32
N SER A 173 3.19 5.96 8.45
CA SER A 173 3.00 5.89 7.00
C SER A 173 2.78 4.46 6.50
N ALA A 174 3.59 3.49 6.92
CA ALA A 174 3.41 2.09 6.51
C ALA A 174 2.06 1.52 7.01
N THR A 175 1.71 1.84 8.25
CA THR A 175 0.54 1.25 8.92
C THR A 175 -0.78 1.84 8.41
N VAL A 176 -0.82 3.12 8.03
CA VAL A 176 -2.04 3.75 7.53
C VAL A 176 -2.46 3.22 6.15
N TYR A 177 -1.50 2.96 5.25
CA TYR A 177 -1.81 2.35 3.95
C TYR A 177 -2.32 0.92 4.09
N ALA A 178 -1.72 0.13 4.99
CA ALA A 178 -2.19 -1.22 5.30
C ALA A 178 -3.61 -1.17 5.90
N TYR A 179 -3.81 -0.32 6.91
CA TYR A 179 -5.11 -0.16 7.57
C TYR A 179 -6.21 0.26 6.59
N LEU A 180 -5.93 1.23 5.70
CA LEU A 180 -6.89 1.67 4.69
C LEU A 180 -7.26 0.56 3.71
N GLY A 181 -6.29 -0.30 3.37
CA GLY A 181 -6.48 -1.46 2.51
C GLY A 181 -7.23 -2.62 3.15
N GLU A 182 -7.21 -2.73 4.48
CA GLU A 182 -7.98 -3.73 5.23
C GLU A 182 -9.43 -3.30 5.47
N MET A 183 -9.64 -2.00 5.69
CA MET A 183 -10.97 -1.44 5.95
C MET A 183 -11.84 -1.32 4.69
N HIS A 184 -11.25 -1.44 3.49
CA HIS A 184 -11.95 -1.33 2.21
C HIS A 184 -11.70 -2.57 1.35
N THR A 185 -12.76 -3.28 0.99
CA THR A 185 -12.72 -4.44 0.09
C THR A 185 -12.95 -4.03 -1.38
N GLY A 186 -12.30 -4.74 -2.32
CA GLY A 186 -12.59 -4.63 -3.76
C GLY A 186 -12.16 -3.32 -4.44
N SER A 187 -12.94 -2.91 -5.45
CA SER A 187 -12.69 -1.76 -6.35
C SER A 187 -12.49 -0.43 -5.61
N ARG A 188 -13.11 -0.28 -4.43
CA ARG A 188 -13.06 0.96 -3.62
C ARG A 188 -11.80 1.12 -2.77
N ARG A 189 -10.96 0.10 -2.64
CA ARG A 189 -9.65 0.22 -1.96
C ARG A 189 -8.78 1.26 -2.66
N ALA A 190 -8.71 1.20 -3.98
CA ALA A 190 -7.96 2.16 -4.78
C ALA A 190 -8.54 3.58 -4.63
N ALA A 191 -9.87 3.71 -4.64
CA ALA A 191 -10.54 4.98 -4.41
C ALA A 191 -10.29 5.56 -3.01
N ALA A 192 -10.28 4.73 -1.96
CA ALA A 192 -9.99 5.17 -0.59
C ALA A 192 -8.54 5.65 -0.44
N ILE A 193 -7.58 4.91 -1.00
CA ILE A 193 -6.16 5.31 -1.04
C ILE A 193 -6.00 6.60 -1.85
N ALA A 194 -6.69 6.74 -2.99
CA ALA A 194 -6.70 7.97 -3.77
C ALA A 194 -7.26 9.15 -2.96
N TRP A 195 -8.33 8.94 -2.20
CA TRP A 195 -8.89 9.96 -1.31
C TRP A 195 -7.90 10.37 -0.21
N GLY A 196 -7.18 9.39 0.39
CA GLY A 196 -6.09 9.67 1.32
C GLY A 196 -4.94 10.45 0.68
N SER A 197 -4.62 10.17 -0.60
CA SER A 197 -3.59 10.92 -1.34
C SER A 197 -4.00 12.36 -1.64
N ALA A 198 -5.30 12.67 -1.76
CA ALA A 198 -5.76 14.05 -1.92
C ALA A 198 -5.38 14.91 -0.70
N PHE A 199 -5.38 14.34 0.52
CA PHE A 199 -4.92 15.03 1.73
C PHE A 199 -3.42 15.36 1.70
N ILE A 200 -2.62 14.53 1.04
CA ILE A 200 -1.20 14.82 0.81
C ILE A 200 -1.05 16.03 -0.09
N SER A 201 -1.86 16.14 -1.15
CA SER A 201 -1.86 17.32 -2.03
C SER A 201 -2.19 18.61 -1.27
N PHE A 202 -3.12 18.56 -0.31
CA PHE A 202 -3.39 19.71 0.55
C PHE A 202 -2.18 20.10 1.40
N SER A 203 -1.42 19.14 1.93
CA SER A 203 -0.18 19.42 2.67
C SER A 203 0.83 20.22 1.84
N PHE A 204 1.02 19.84 0.57
CA PHE A 204 1.90 20.58 -0.34
C PHE A 204 1.44 21.99 -0.65
N MET A 205 0.14 22.27 -0.54
CA MET A 205 -0.41 23.61 -0.77
C MET A 205 -0.29 24.49 0.48
N ILE A 206 -0.46 23.92 1.68
CA ILE A 206 -0.43 24.67 2.95
C ILE A 206 0.97 25.22 3.26
N LEU A 207 2.03 24.44 3.03
CA LEU A 207 3.41 24.84 3.35
C LEU A 207 3.92 26.09 2.61
N PRO A 208 3.82 26.20 1.27
CA PRO A 208 4.23 27.42 0.57
C PRO A 208 3.37 28.62 0.92
N VAL A 209 2.08 28.43 1.25
CA VAL A 209 1.21 29.52 1.73
C VAL A 209 1.74 30.06 3.05
N ILE A 210 2.06 29.19 4.01
CA ILE A 210 2.67 29.60 5.29
C ILE A 210 4.00 30.33 5.05
N GLY A 211 4.84 29.82 4.13
CA GLY A 211 6.10 30.47 3.79
C GLY A 211 5.91 31.88 3.19
N PHE A 212 4.91 32.05 2.33
CA PHE A 212 4.58 33.34 1.73
C PHE A 212 4.04 34.33 2.77
N ASP A 213 3.16 33.88 3.66
CA ASP A 213 2.62 34.70 4.74
C ASP A 213 3.71 35.20 5.69
N ILE A 214 4.67 34.34 6.05
CA ILE A 214 5.82 34.72 6.89
C ILE A 214 6.67 35.79 6.20
N MET A 215 6.88 35.68 4.88
CA MET A 215 7.66 36.64 4.11
C MET A 215 6.95 37.99 3.96
N TYR A 216 5.63 37.99 3.79
CA TYR A 216 4.85 39.23 3.63
C TYR A 216 4.57 39.95 4.97
N ALA A 217 4.58 39.20 6.08
CA ALA A 217 4.37 39.74 7.42
C ALA A 217 5.60 40.48 8.00
N ASN A 218 6.74 40.49 7.30
CA ASN A 218 8.01 41.07 7.74
C ASN A 218 8.49 42.15 6.75
#